data_AF-A0A355BWK7-F1
#
_entry.id   AF-A0A355BWK7-F1
#
_cell.length_a   1.000
_cell.length_b   1.000
_cell.length_c   1.000
_cell.angle_alpha   90.00
_cell.angle_beta   90.00
_cell.angle_gamma   90.00
#
_symmetry.space_group_name_H-M   'P 1'
#
loop_
_entity.id
_entity.type
_entity.pdbx_description
1 polymer ?
#
loop_
_entity_poly.entity_id
_entity_poly.type
_entity_poly.pdbx_seq_one_letter_code
_entity_poly.pdbx_strand_id
1 'polypeptide(L)'
;MSSQKTLVFPFSIENSYFESYAWAVELALRINARLLLFTTASSADVSQQVYHSLLAAHGYYLQHHPASAQRDLSAFREPLIASGDMVVELISFLRTHPTDVLILDASFTSRHAVKIQQIVRESAGAIVLPADGPEIPAATTDHFYDLLRRARLYKLPNNFFSSLARDRSAFNYLRKFFQQKAG
;
A
#
# COMPACT_ATOMS: atom_id res chain seq x y z
N MET A 1 18.49 1.02 17.89
CA MET A 1 17.15 0.41 17.76
C MET A 1 16.65 0.74 16.36
N SER A 2 16.37 -0.25 15.51
CA SER A 2 15.81 0.05 14.18
C SER A 2 14.40 0.59 14.38
N SER A 3 14.12 1.84 14.00
CA SER A 3 12.73 2.30 13.98
C SER A 3 11.94 1.40 13.04
N GLN A 4 10.75 0.97 13.46
CA GLN A 4 9.86 0.23 12.58
C GLN A 4 9.52 1.14 11.40
N LYS A 5 9.56 0.59 10.18
CA LYS A 5 9.21 1.33 8.97
C LYS A 5 7.72 1.64 8.95
N THR A 6 7.33 2.77 8.38
CA THR A 6 5.93 3.20 8.28
C THR A 6 5.50 3.27 6.82
N LEU A 7 4.45 2.53 6.49
CA LEU A 7 3.74 2.54 5.22
C LEU A 7 2.43 3.30 5.39
N VAL A 8 2.02 4.05 4.38
CA VAL A 8 0.70 4.69 4.33
C VAL A 8 -0.04 4.21 3.10
N PHE A 9 -1.28 3.78 3.27
CA PHE A 9 -2.18 3.38 2.19
C PHE A 9 -3.45 4.23 2.26
N PRO A 10 -3.55 5.32 1.47
CA PRO A 10 -4.82 6.00 1.25
C PRO A 10 -5.82 5.09 0.53
N PHE A 11 -7.07 5.08 0.99
CA PHE A 11 -8.17 4.35 0.35
C PHE A 11 -9.47 5.15 0.39
N SER A 12 -10.41 4.78 -0.46
CA SER A 12 -11.75 5.38 -0.52
C SER A 12 -12.80 4.27 -0.55
N ILE A 13 -13.84 4.38 0.27
CA ILE A 13 -14.94 3.41 0.30
C ILE A 13 -15.90 3.52 -0.90
N GLU A 14 -15.73 4.54 -1.75
CA GLU A 14 -16.54 4.73 -2.95
C GLU A 14 -16.20 3.72 -4.05
N ASN A 15 -15.05 3.07 -3.99
CA ASN A 15 -14.57 2.12 -4.99
C ASN A 15 -13.95 0.90 -4.32
N SER A 16 -13.85 -0.22 -5.05
CA SER A 16 -13.17 -1.41 -4.53
C SER A 16 -11.68 -1.15 -4.35
N TYR A 17 -11.19 -1.35 -3.13
CA TYR A 17 -9.77 -1.21 -2.77
C TYR A 17 -9.19 -2.49 -2.16
N PHE A 18 -9.94 -3.60 -2.16
CA PHE A 18 -9.63 -4.80 -1.37
C PHE A 18 -8.34 -5.50 -1.81
N GLU A 19 -8.07 -5.57 -3.11
CA GLU A 19 -6.82 -6.12 -3.64
C GLU A 19 -5.61 -5.27 -3.29
N SER A 20 -5.74 -3.94 -3.46
CA SER A 20 -4.67 -2.99 -3.11
C SER A 20 -4.40 -2.98 -1.61
N TYR A 21 -5.46 -3.11 -0.81
CA TYR A 21 -5.37 -3.32 0.63
C TYR A 21 -4.62 -4.60 0.97
N ALA A 22 -5.02 -5.73 0.38
CA ALA A 22 -4.37 -7.03 0.62
C ALA A 22 -2.88 -6.98 0.27
N TRP A 23 -2.54 -6.33 -0.86
CA TRP A 23 -1.17 -6.11 -1.28
C TRP A 23 -0.38 -5.24 -0.30
N ALA A 24 -0.98 -4.14 0.20
CA ALA A 24 -0.36 -3.26 1.19
C ALA A 24 -0.08 -4.00 2.51
N VAL A 25 -0.99 -4.87 2.94
CA VAL A 25 -0.82 -5.73 4.13
C VAL A 25 0.33 -6.73 3.91
N GLU A 26 0.38 -7.41 2.77
CA GLU A 26 1.49 -8.32 2.42
C GLU A 26 2.84 -7.59 2.43
N LEU A 27 2.90 -6.38 1.85
CA LEU A 27 4.11 -5.59 1.86
C LEU A 27 4.55 -5.29 3.30
N ALA A 28 3.63 -4.81 4.14
CA ALA A 28 3.88 -4.48 5.54
C ALA A 28 4.45 -5.68 6.31
N LEU A 29 3.87 -6.87 6.11
CA LEU A 29 4.33 -8.11 6.73
C LEU A 29 5.71 -8.56 6.26
N ARG A 30 6.00 -8.42 4.96
CA ARG A 30 7.27 -8.86 4.36
C ARG A 30 8.44 -8.03 4.85
N ILE A 31 8.25 -6.72 5.01
CA ILE A 31 9.30 -5.78 5.45
C ILE A 31 9.23 -5.44 6.94
N ASN A 32 8.29 -6.04 7.69
CA ASN A 32 8.03 -5.76 9.11
C ASN A 32 7.78 -4.26 9.37
N ALA A 33 6.86 -3.66 8.62
CA ALA A 33 6.47 -2.26 8.72
C ALA A 33 5.07 -2.09 9.33
N ARG A 34 4.84 -0.96 9.99
CA ARG A 34 3.51 -0.48 10.36
C ARG A 34 2.80 0.05 9.12
N LEU A 35 1.53 -0.30 8.92
CA LEU A 35 0.67 0.16 7.85
C LEU A 35 -0.42 1.09 8.42
N LEU A 36 -0.40 2.34 7.96
CA LEU A 36 -1.40 3.34 8.28
C LEU A 36 -2.43 3.38 7.15
N LEU A 37 -3.70 3.13 7.46
CA LEU A 37 -4.79 3.09 6.50
C LEU A 37 -5.49 4.45 6.53
N PHE A 38 -5.21 5.29 5.54
CA PHE A 38 -5.65 6.69 5.54
C PHE A 38 -6.92 6.88 4.71
N THR A 39 -7.92 7.57 5.25
CA THR A 39 -9.10 8.01 4.49
C THR A 39 -9.66 9.29 5.08
N THR A 40 -10.58 9.92 4.35
CA THR A 40 -11.41 11.00 4.88
C THR A 40 -12.86 10.56 5.06
N ALA A 41 -13.53 11.12 6.05
CA ALA A 41 -14.98 10.96 6.26
C ALA A 41 -15.62 12.34 6.49
N SER A 42 -16.77 12.57 5.86
CA SER A 42 -17.53 13.82 5.97
C SER A 42 -18.51 13.83 7.14
N SER A 43 -18.79 12.67 7.74
CA SER A 43 -19.70 12.52 8.88
C SER A 43 -19.35 11.31 9.75
N ALA A 44 -19.99 11.21 10.91
CA ALA A 44 -19.89 10.05 11.79
C ALA A 44 -20.43 8.76 11.10
N ASP A 45 -21.53 8.87 10.35
CA ASP A 45 -22.08 7.74 9.60
C ASP A 45 -21.11 7.22 8.54
N VAL A 46 -20.46 8.12 7.80
CA VAL A 46 -19.41 7.76 6.83
C VAL A 46 -18.22 7.12 7.55
N SER A 47 -17.85 7.61 8.74
CA SER A 47 -16.79 6.99 9.55
C SER A 47 -17.15 5.56 9.96
N GLN A 48 -18.41 5.30 10.32
CA GLN A 48 -18.88 3.95 10.62
C GLN A 48 -18.83 3.05 9.37
N GLN A 49 -19.24 3.56 8.21
CA GLN A 49 -19.13 2.84 6.93
C GLN A 49 -17.68 2.50 6.58
N VAL A 50 -16.73 3.40 6.88
CA VAL A 50 -15.29 3.14 6.74
C VAL A 50 -14.87 1.93 7.58
N TYR A 51 -15.26 1.87 8.86
CA TYR A 51 -14.92 0.72 9.70
C TYR A 51 -15.51 -0.60 9.16
N HIS A 52 -16.77 -0.59 8.73
CA HIS A 52 -17.39 -1.77 8.12
C HIS A 52 -16.68 -2.20 6.83
N SER A 53 -16.31 -1.23 5.98
CA SER A 53 -15.57 -1.49 4.76
C SER A 53 -14.18 -2.09 5.05
N LEU A 54 -13.47 -1.58 6.06
CA LEU A 54 -12.18 -2.11 6.48
C LEU A 54 -12.28 -3.53 7.02
N LEU A 55 -13.35 -3.86 7.75
CA LEU A 55 -13.62 -5.23 8.19
C LEU A 55 -13.87 -6.17 6.99
N ALA A 56 -14.59 -5.71 5.98
CA ALA A 56 -14.81 -6.47 4.75
C ALA A 56 -13.52 -6.68 3.95
N ALA A 57 -12.70 -5.63 3.78
CA ALA A 57 -11.39 -5.72 3.15
C ALA A 57 -10.45 -6.67 3.91
N HIS A 58 -10.54 -6.67 5.24
CA HIS A 58 -9.81 -7.62 6.07
C HIS A 58 -10.29 -9.07 5.86
N GLY A 59 -11.61 -9.30 5.81
CA GLY A 59 -12.19 -10.60 5.50
C GLY A 59 -11.73 -11.12 4.13
N TYR A 60 -11.72 -10.25 3.12
CA TYR A 60 -11.17 -10.54 1.80
C TYR A 60 -9.71 -10.98 1.88
N TYR A 61 -8.86 -10.25 2.61
CA TYR A 61 -7.46 -10.61 2.79
C TYR A 61 -7.29 -12.00 3.43
N LEU A 62 -8.04 -12.31 4.49
CA LEU A 62 -7.94 -13.60 5.18
C LEU A 62 -8.32 -14.79 4.28
N GLN A 63 -9.30 -14.60 3.39
CA GLN A 63 -9.74 -15.63 2.44
C GLN A 63 -8.68 -15.93 1.38
N HIS A 64 -7.94 -14.92 0.91
CA HIS A 64 -7.00 -15.04 -0.20
C HIS A 64 -5.54 -15.23 0.23
N HIS A 65 -5.20 -14.93 1.50
CA HIS A 65 -3.84 -15.05 2.04
C HIS A 65 -3.77 -15.94 3.32
N PRO A 66 -4.24 -17.20 3.27
CA PRO A 66 -4.37 -18.05 4.47
C PRO A 66 -3.04 -18.35 5.18
N ALA A 67 -1.93 -18.41 4.44
CA ALA A 67 -0.59 -18.62 5.02
C ALA A 67 -0.12 -17.41 5.86
N SER A 68 -0.45 -16.20 5.43
CA SER A 68 -0.12 -14.95 6.15
C SER A 68 -1.14 -14.60 7.23
N ALA A 69 -2.36 -15.14 7.12
CA ALA A 69 -3.47 -14.94 8.06
C ALA A 69 -3.20 -15.48 9.48
N GLN A 70 -2.24 -16.38 9.65
CA GLN A 70 -1.84 -16.91 10.96
C GLN A 70 -1.04 -15.91 11.81
N ARG A 71 -0.58 -14.81 11.21
CA ARG A 71 0.13 -13.74 11.94
C ARG A 71 -0.88 -12.80 12.59
N ASP A 72 -0.54 -12.24 13.75
CA ASP A 72 -1.34 -11.17 14.33
C ASP A 72 -1.19 -9.89 13.49
N LEU A 73 -2.24 -9.54 12.76
CA LEU A 73 -2.29 -8.41 11.85
C LEU A 73 -2.74 -7.11 12.54
N SER A 74 -3.20 -7.18 13.79
CA SER A 74 -3.67 -6.02 14.54
C SER A 74 -2.51 -5.11 14.93
N ALA A 75 -1.33 -5.69 15.21
CA ALA A 75 -0.11 -4.96 15.53
C ALA A 75 0.47 -4.13 14.36
N PHE A 76 0.02 -4.40 13.13
CA PHE A 76 0.57 -3.80 11.92
C PHE A 76 -0.33 -2.77 11.27
N ARG A 77 -1.59 -2.61 11.69
CA ARG A 77 -2.58 -1.80 10.96
C ARG A 77 -3.26 -0.79 11.87
N GLU A 78 -3.24 0.47 11.46
CA GLU A 78 -3.94 1.55 12.17
C GLU A 78 -4.81 2.35 11.19
N PRO A 79 -6.14 2.41 11.40
CA PRO A 79 -7.00 3.29 10.63
C PRO A 79 -6.82 4.75 11.05
N LEU A 80 -6.65 5.63 10.06
CA LEU A 80 -6.57 7.08 10.22
C LEU A 80 -7.68 7.72 9.39
N ILE A 81 -8.69 8.24 10.07
CA ILE A 81 -9.85 8.88 9.45
C ILE A 81 -9.78 10.38 9.72
N ALA A 82 -9.46 11.15 8.68
CA ALA A 82 -9.44 12.61 8.72
C ALA A 82 -10.79 13.20 8.28
N SER A 83 -11.01 14.48 8.56
CA SER A 83 -12.17 15.23 8.06
C SER A 83 -11.72 16.22 6.99
N GLY A 84 -12.35 16.21 5.80
CA GLY A 84 -12.03 17.14 4.72
C GLY A 84 -11.78 16.49 3.36
N ASP A 85 -11.12 17.22 2.47
CA ASP A 85 -10.71 16.72 1.14
C ASP A 85 -9.55 15.73 1.27
N MET A 86 -9.72 14.55 0.68
CA MET A 86 -8.77 13.44 0.80
C MET A 86 -7.33 13.80 0.40
N VAL A 87 -7.16 14.59 -0.67
CA VAL A 87 -5.81 14.91 -1.17
C VAL A 87 -5.16 15.99 -0.30
N VAL A 88 -5.92 17.01 0.11
CA VAL A 88 -5.44 18.06 1.01
C VAL A 88 -5.00 17.46 2.33
N GLU A 89 -5.84 16.63 2.95
CA GLU A 89 -5.54 16.01 4.24
C GLU A 89 -4.39 15.01 4.13
N LEU A 90 -4.30 14.22 3.06
CA LEU A 90 -3.17 13.31 2.84
C LEU A 90 -1.84 14.07 2.72
N ILE A 91 -1.81 15.19 1.99
CA ILE A 91 -0.60 16.02 1.88
C ILE A 91 -0.22 16.62 3.23
N SER A 92 -1.21 17.13 3.98
CA SER A 92 -1.00 17.65 5.34
C SER A 92 -0.42 16.58 6.27
N PHE A 93 -0.97 15.37 6.19
CA PHE A 93 -0.50 14.21 6.94
C PHE A 93 0.96 13.87 6.60
N LEU A 94 1.29 13.73 5.31
CA LEU A 94 2.64 13.37 4.87
C LEU A 94 3.71 14.39 5.29
N ARG A 95 3.36 15.67 5.41
CA ARG A 95 4.27 16.72 5.88
C ARG A 95 4.60 16.64 7.36
N THR A 96 3.66 16.13 8.15
CA THR A 96 3.73 16.13 9.62
C THR A 96 4.07 14.77 10.20
N HIS A 97 3.90 13.70 9.41
CA HIS A 97 4.11 12.32 9.83
C HIS A 97 5.19 11.65 8.96
N PRO A 98 6.33 11.24 9.55
CA PRO A 98 7.39 10.58 8.79
C PRO A 98 6.88 9.27 8.20
N THR A 99 6.75 9.24 6.88
CA THR A 99 6.26 8.10 6.10
C THR A 99 7.39 7.59 5.22
N ASP A 100 7.77 6.33 5.36
CA ASP A 100 8.83 5.74 4.53
C ASP A 100 8.34 5.46 3.11
N VAL A 101 7.13 4.89 2.98
CA VAL A 101 6.54 4.57 1.67
C VAL A 101 5.04 4.82 1.67
N LEU A 102 4.59 5.57 0.67
CA LEU A 102 3.19 5.74 0.33
C LEU A 102 2.77 4.72 -0.73
N ILE A 103 1.66 4.03 -0.53
CA ILE A 103 1.12 3.05 -1.47
C ILE A 103 -0.14 3.65 -2.07
N LEU A 104 -0.16 3.87 -3.37
CA LEU A 104 -1.31 4.45 -4.08
C LEU A 104 -1.93 3.39 -4.97
N ASP A 105 -3.24 3.19 -4.84
CA ASP A 105 -3.98 2.39 -5.80
C ASP A 105 -4.24 3.17 -7.10
N ALA A 106 -4.50 2.45 -8.18
CA ALA A 106 -4.72 3.06 -9.47
C ALA A 106 -5.98 3.92 -9.53
N SER A 107 -7.06 3.53 -8.84
CA SER A 107 -8.31 4.29 -8.78
C SER A 107 -8.09 5.67 -8.13
N PHE A 108 -7.24 5.73 -7.10
CA PHE A 108 -6.80 6.96 -6.46
C PHE A 108 -5.99 7.81 -7.44
N THR A 109 -5.07 7.18 -8.18
CA THR A 109 -4.26 7.91 -9.18
C THR A 109 -5.06 8.41 -10.37
N SER A 110 -6.08 7.68 -10.81
CA SER A 110 -6.96 8.11 -11.90
C SER A 110 -7.81 9.30 -11.49
N ARG A 111 -8.37 9.29 -10.27
CA ARG A 111 -9.18 10.40 -9.73
C ARG A 111 -8.35 11.64 -9.41
N HIS A 112 -7.08 11.47 -9.09
CA HIS A 112 -6.21 12.56 -8.66
C HIS A 112 -4.98 12.75 -9.55
N ALA A 113 -5.07 12.38 -10.83
CA ALA A 113 -3.92 12.31 -11.75
C ALA A 113 -3.06 13.58 -11.78
N VAL A 114 -3.69 14.75 -11.75
CA VAL A 114 -3.01 16.06 -11.74
C VAL A 114 -2.24 16.31 -10.43
N LYS A 115 -2.69 15.73 -9.32
CA LYS A 115 -2.11 15.94 -7.97
C LYS A 115 -1.12 14.84 -7.56
N ILE A 116 -0.98 13.75 -8.31
CA ILE A 116 -0.08 12.64 -7.96
C ILE A 116 1.37 13.09 -7.80
N GLN A 117 1.87 13.94 -8.70
CA GLN A 117 3.23 14.46 -8.57
C GLN A 117 3.43 15.27 -7.28
N GLN A 118 2.40 16.02 -6.86
CA GLN A 118 2.45 16.77 -5.61
C GLN A 118 2.47 15.83 -4.40
N ILE A 119 1.61 14.81 -4.38
CA ILE A 119 1.58 13.81 -3.31
C ILE A 119 2.92 13.06 -3.21
N VAL A 120 3.48 12.62 -4.35
CA VAL A 120 4.78 11.94 -4.40
C VAL A 120 5.92 12.86 -3.95
N ARG A 121 5.84 14.17 -4.23
CA ARG A 121 6.85 15.15 -3.78
C ARG A 121 6.94 15.21 -2.26
N GLU A 122 5.81 15.09 -1.57
CA GLU A 122 5.72 15.16 -0.10
C GLU A 122 6.04 13.80 0.56
N SER A 123 5.98 12.69 -0.17
CA SER A 123 6.40 11.38 0.31
C SER A 123 7.92 11.17 0.23
N ALA A 124 8.47 10.38 1.17
CA ALA A 124 9.85 9.89 1.09
C ALA A 124 10.04 8.87 -0.04
N GLY A 125 9.04 8.02 -0.26
CA GLY A 125 8.94 7.08 -1.36
C GLY A 125 7.48 6.75 -1.67
N ALA A 126 7.18 6.35 -2.91
CA ALA A 126 5.84 5.94 -3.29
C ALA A 126 5.84 4.73 -4.23
N ILE A 127 4.84 3.88 -4.06
CA ILE A 127 4.51 2.73 -4.92
C ILE A 127 3.11 2.98 -5.47
N VAL A 128 3.00 3.13 -6.78
CA VAL A 128 1.71 3.26 -7.47
C VAL A 128 1.37 1.92 -8.11
N LEU A 129 0.33 1.27 -7.60
CA LEU A 129 -0.15 -0.02 -8.11
C LEU A 129 -0.84 0.16 -9.47
N PRO A 130 -0.74 -0.82 -10.39
CA PRO A 130 -1.41 -0.77 -11.69
C PRO A 130 -2.93 -0.91 -11.57
N ALA A 131 -3.68 -0.39 -12.55
CA ALA A 131 -5.15 -0.42 -12.56
C ALA A 131 -5.75 -1.82 -12.68
N ASP A 132 -5.10 -2.69 -13.44
CA ASP A 132 -5.58 -4.04 -13.69
C ASP A 132 -4.41 -5.03 -13.73
N GLY A 133 -4.44 -6.03 -12.86
CA GLY A 133 -3.77 -7.31 -13.10
C GLY A 133 -4.55 -8.11 -14.15
N PRO A 134 -3.94 -8.95 -15.01
CA PRO A 134 -4.73 -10.07 -15.54
C PRO A 134 -5.36 -10.81 -14.35
N GLU A 135 -6.53 -11.43 -14.53
CA GLU A 135 -7.14 -12.33 -13.55
C GLU A 135 -6.16 -13.47 -13.25
N ILE A 136 -5.22 -13.21 -12.34
CA ILE A 136 -4.25 -14.19 -11.88
C ILE A 136 -4.92 -14.84 -10.67
N PRO A 137 -5.04 -16.18 -10.62
CA PRO A 137 -5.59 -16.88 -9.48
C PRO A 137 -4.94 -16.36 -8.20
N ALA A 138 -5.75 -15.82 -7.30
CA ALA A 138 -5.39 -14.99 -6.14
C ALA A 138 -4.60 -15.72 -5.02
N ALA A 139 -3.88 -16.80 -5.34
CA ALA A 139 -3.35 -17.75 -4.36
C ALA A 139 -1.83 -17.99 -4.44
N THR A 140 -1.05 -17.12 -5.09
CA THR A 140 0.40 -17.35 -5.19
C THR A 140 1.22 -16.13 -4.76
N THR A 141 2.34 -16.41 -4.09
CA THR A 141 3.41 -15.46 -3.80
C THR A 141 3.86 -14.69 -5.06
N ASP A 142 3.65 -15.28 -6.23
CA ASP A 142 3.90 -14.70 -7.55
C ASP A 142 3.04 -13.46 -7.83
N HIS A 143 1.78 -13.42 -7.38
CA HIS A 143 0.89 -12.28 -7.61
C HIS A 143 1.37 -10.99 -6.95
N PHE A 144 1.86 -11.07 -5.70
CA PHE A 144 2.45 -9.93 -4.99
C PHE A 144 3.63 -9.33 -5.77
N TYR A 145 4.52 -10.20 -6.26
CA TYR A 145 5.71 -9.79 -6.99
C TYR A 145 5.40 -9.32 -8.41
N ASP A 146 4.37 -9.85 -9.05
CA ASP A 146 3.90 -9.42 -10.35
C ASP A 146 3.30 -8.01 -10.30
N LEU A 147 2.48 -7.72 -9.28
CA LEU A 147 1.99 -6.36 -9.02
C LEU A 147 3.14 -5.41 -8.72
N LEU A 148 4.11 -5.81 -7.88
CA LEU A 148 5.29 -5.01 -7.60
C LEU A 148 6.10 -4.70 -8.87
N ARG A 149 6.24 -5.68 -9.79
CA ARG A 149 6.95 -5.54 -11.07
C ARG A 149 6.30 -4.50 -11.98
N ARG A 150 4.98 -4.42 -11.94
CA ARG A 150 4.18 -3.52 -12.77
C ARG A 150 3.92 -2.17 -12.12
N ALA A 151 4.15 -2.05 -10.82
CA ALA A 151 3.98 -0.81 -10.09
C ALA A 151 4.97 0.27 -10.57
N ARG A 152 4.52 1.52 -10.53
CA ARG A 152 5.42 2.67 -10.73
C ARG A 152 6.03 3.05 -9.39
N LEU A 153 7.35 3.10 -9.34
CA LEU A 153 8.10 3.32 -8.11
C LEU A 153 8.72 4.72 -8.14
N TYR A 154 8.54 5.48 -7.06
CA TYR A 154 9.04 6.85 -6.95
C TYR A 154 9.89 7.00 -5.69
N LYS A 155 11.10 7.55 -5.84
CA LYS A 155 12.02 7.86 -4.73
C LYS A 155 12.31 6.68 -3.77
N LEU A 156 12.10 5.43 -4.20
CA LEU A 156 12.36 4.27 -3.36
C LEU A 156 13.86 3.97 -3.32
N PRO A 157 14.49 3.95 -2.13
CA PRO A 157 15.90 3.66 -2.01
C PRO A 157 16.20 2.17 -2.27
N ASN A 158 17.41 1.87 -2.74
CA ASN A 158 17.82 0.49 -3.08
C ASN A 158 17.69 -0.50 -1.91
N ASN A 159 17.74 -0.01 -0.66
CA ASN A 159 17.58 -0.82 0.54
C ASN A 159 16.12 -1.22 0.83
N PHE A 160 15.12 -0.54 0.24
CA PHE A 160 13.71 -0.95 0.30
C PHE A 160 13.52 -2.33 -0.32
N PHE A 161 14.26 -2.61 -1.39
CA PHE A 161 14.25 -3.91 -2.03
C PHE A 161 14.96 -4.94 -1.14
N SER A 162 16.07 -4.59 -0.50
CA SER A 162 16.76 -5.55 0.40
C SER A 162 15.91 -6.01 1.59
N SER A 163 14.96 -5.20 2.08
CA SER A 163 14.06 -5.62 3.16
C SER A 163 12.95 -6.56 2.71
N LEU A 164 12.64 -6.62 1.40
CA LEU A 164 11.74 -7.61 0.80
C LEU A 164 12.38 -9.01 0.66
N ALA A 165 13.71 -9.11 0.82
CA ALA A 165 14.53 -10.25 0.38
C ALA A 165 14.55 -11.48 1.32
N ARG A 166 13.48 -11.73 2.09
CA ARG A 166 13.41 -12.98 2.89
C ARG A 166 13.26 -14.25 2.02
N ASP A 167 12.96 -14.11 0.73
CA ASP A 167 13.20 -15.12 -0.31
C ASP A 167 14.24 -14.58 -1.32
N ARG A 168 15.45 -15.13 -1.26
CA ARG A 168 16.60 -14.65 -2.07
C ARG A 168 16.43 -14.92 -3.57
N SER A 169 15.63 -15.92 -3.95
CA SER A 169 15.49 -16.34 -5.35
C SER A 169 14.62 -15.37 -6.16
N ALA A 170 13.42 -15.08 -5.66
CA ALA A 170 12.51 -14.08 -6.22
C ALA A 170 13.10 -12.66 -6.17
N PHE A 171 13.89 -12.36 -5.14
CA PHE A 171 14.55 -11.06 -5.00
C PHE A 171 15.61 -10.80 -6.07
N ASN A 172 16.46 -11.79 -6.35
CA ASN A 172 17.50 -11.68 -7.37
C ASN A 172 16.90 -11.48 -8.78
N TYR A 173 15.73 -12.07 -9.03
CA TYR A 173 14.95 -11.83 -10.25
C TYR A 173 14.44 -10.38 -10.33
N LEU A 174 13.78 -9.88 -9.28
CA LEU A 174 13.27 -8.49 -9.23
C LEU A 174 14.38 -7.46 -9.39
N ARG A 175 15.50 -7.62 -8.66
CA ARG A 175 16.64 -6.71 -8.75
C ARG A 175 17.21 -6.65 -10.18
N LYS A 176 17.41 -7.80 -10.84
CA LYS A 176 17.90 -7.84 -12.23
C LYS A 176 16.92 -7.19 -13.21
N PHE A 177 15.62 -7.43 -13.05
CA PHE A 177 14.59 -6.86 -13.92
C PHE A 177 14.50 -5.32 -13.82
N PHE A 178 14.57 -4.77 -12.61
CA PHE A 178 14.51 -3.31 -12.42
C PHE A 178 15.82 -2.59 -12.79
N GLN A 179 16.97 -3.24 -12.64
CA GLN A 179 18.25 -2.68 -13.07
C GLN A 179 18.37 -2.57 -14.61
N GLN A 180 17.67 -3.43 -15.36
CA GLN A 180 17.68 -3.39 -16.83
C GLN A 180 16.82 -2.26 -17.43
N LYS A 181 15.93 -1.61 -16.67
CA LYS A 181 15.06 -0.53 -17.15
C LYS A 181 15.56 0.88 -16.86
N ALA A 182 16.76 1.03 -16.30
CA ALA A 182 17.39 2.31 -15.97
C ALA A 182 18.63 2.63 -16.82
N GLY A 183 18.79 1.95 -17.96
CA GLY A 183 19.83 2.21 -18.96
C GLY A 183 19.24 2.85 -20.21
#